data_AF-A0A5E6MB38-F1
#
_entry.id   AF-A0A5E6MB38-F1
#
_cell.length_a   1.000
_cell.length_b   1.000
_cell.length_c   1.000
_cell.angle_alpha   90.00
_cell.angle_beta   90.00
_cell.angle_gamma   90.00
#
_symmetry.space_group_name_H-M   'P 1'
#
loop_
_entity.id
_entity.type
_entity.pdbx_description
1 polymer ?
#
loop_
_entity_poly.entity_id
_entity_poly.type
_entity_poly.pdbx_seq_one_letter_code
_entity_poly.pdbx_strand_id
1 'polypeptide(L)'
;PANGLAVAHAAREGLTNFSLLSAHVLVPPAMEALLADPECRIDGFLAAGHVCTVMGYEEYEPLAARHGLPIVVTGFEPLDLLQGILQLVGLLEEGRAAVENAYGRVVRREGNPQARALLAKIFEKVDREWRGMGTIPGSGLDLRPEWRAFDASRKFLLDSGESREESGCQAGRILKGVLKPPQCPLFGKECTPSTPQGAPMVSSEGACAAYFHFWAGAVDDAPAEPTAAHP
;
A
#
# COMPACT_ATOMS: atom_id res chain seq x y z
N PRO A 1 -12.09 -7.01 1.06
CA PRO A 1 -13.44 -7.44 1.51
C PRO A 1 -14.26 -8.14 0.43
N ALA A 2 -14.43 -7.52 -0.75
CA ALA A 2 -15.20 -8.08 -1.85
C ALA A 2 -14.77 -9.51 -2.23
N ASN A 3 -13.46 -9.76 -2.36
CA ASN A 3 -12.94 -11.10 -2.67
C ASN A 3 -13.27 -12.13 -1.59
N GLY A 4 -13.23 -11.75 -0.31
CA GLY A 4 -13.65 -12.63 0.78
C GLY A 4 -15.16 -12.93 0.77
N LEU A 5 -15.98 -11.93 0.40
CA LEU A 5 -17.43 -12.13 0.22
C LEU A 5 -17.70 -13.07 -0.96
N ALA A 6 -16.97 -12.94 -2.06
CA ALA A 6 -17.12 -13.81 -3.23
C ALA A 6 -16.85 -15.28 -2.86
N VAL A 7 -15.78 -15.56 -2.11
CA VAL A 7 -15.47 -16.91 -1.60
C VAL A 7 -16.59 -17.42 -0.68
N ALA A 8 -17.03 -16.60 0.27
CA ALA A 8 -18.11 -16.98 1.19
C ALA A 8 -19.43 -17.27 0.46
N HIS A 9 -19.74 -16.50 -0.58
CA HIS A 9 -20.93 -16.66 -1.40
C HIS A 9 -20.86 -17.91 -2.27
N ALA A 10 -19.73 -18.13 -2.95
CA ALA A 10 -19.49 -19.33 -3.75
C ALA A 10 -19.62 -20.60 -2.91
N ALA A 11 -19.09 -20.60 -1.68
CA ALA A 11 -19.24 -21.71 -0.75
C ALA A 11 -20.69 -21.94 -0.33
N ARG A 12 -21.43 -20.86 -0.03
CA ARG A 12 -22.86 -20.95 0.35
C ARG A 12 -23.71 -21.52 -0.77
N GLU A 13 -23.39 -21.20 -2.02
CA GLU A 13 -24.12 -21.68 -3.20
C GLU A 13 -23.60 -23.02 -3.73
N GLY A 14 -22.56 -23.58 -3.12
CA GLY A 14 -21.97 -24.85 -3.56
C GLY A 14 -21.27 -24.77 -4.93
N LEU A 15 -20.79 -23.59 -5.33
CA LEU A 15 -20.13 -23.39 -6.62
C LEU A 15 -18.76 -24.06 -6.64
N THR A 16 -18.51 -24.89 -7.66
CA THR A 16 -17.24 -25.61 -7.85
C THR A 16 -16.34 -24.96 -8.92
N ASN A 17 -16.95 -24.14 -9.78
CA ASN A 17 -16.32 -23.44 -10.91
C ASN A 17 -15.79 -22.04 -10.56
N PHE A 18 -15.82 -21.65 -9.29
CA PHE A 18 -15.19 -20.42 -8.80
C PHE A 18 -13.82 -20.72 -8.19
N SER A 19 -12.84 -19.86 -8.49
CA SER A 19 -11.50 -19.91 -7.91
C SER A 19 -10.96 -18.49 -7.75
N LEU A 20 -10.17 -18.27 -6.71
CA LEU A 20 -9.49 -17.01 -6.39
C LEU A 20 -7.98 -17.27 -6.37
N LEU A 21 -7.24 -16.46 -7.13
CA LEU A 21 -5.79 -16.33 -6.95
C LEU A 21 -5.53 -15.17 -5.99
N SER A 22 -5.05 -15.46 -4.78
CA SER A 22 -4.85 -14.43 -3.77
C SER A 22 -3.52 -13.70 -3.97
N ALA A 23 -3.59 -12.42 -4.30
CA ALA A 23 -2.45 -11.49 -4.30
C ALA A 23 -2.69 -10.32 -3.33
N HIS A 24 -3.44 -10.58 -2.26
CA HIS A 24 -3.78 -9.58 -1.26
C HIS A 24 -2.57 -9.24 -0.37
N VAL A 25 -2.51 -7.96 0.01
CA VAL A 25 -1.43 -7.37 0.82
C VAL A 25 -1.99 -6.54 1.98
N LEU A 26 -1.14 -6.30 2.98
CA LEU A 26 -1.41 -5.52 4.19
C LEU A 26 -0.50 -4.30 4.25
N VAL A 27 -1.08 -3.14 4.57
CA VAL A 27 -0.37 -1.86 4.60
C VAL A 27 0.59 -1.71 5.79
N PRO A 28 0.20 -1.99 7.06
CA PRO A 28 1.11 -1.78 8.20
C PRO A 28 2.46 -2.52 8.10
N PRO A 29 2.51 -3.81 7.69
CA PRO A 29 3.79 -4.50 7.49
C PRO A 29 4.67 -3.87 6.40
N ALA A 30 4.07 -3.34 5.33
CA ALA A 30 4.81 -2.64 4.29
C ALA A 30 5.37 -1.30 4.78
N MET A 31 4.61 -0.57 5.60
CA MET A 31 5.11 0.66 6.25
C MET A 31 6.30 0.35 7.16
N GLU A 32 6.21 -0.72 7.97
CA GLU A 32 7.32 -1.17 8.82
C GLU A 32 8.58 -1.50 7.99
N ALA A 33 8.41 -2.21 6.87
CA ALA A 33 9.52 -2.52 5.96
C ALA A 33 10.15 -1.27 5.33
N LEU A 34 9.33 -0.28 4.95
CA LEU A 34 9.82 1.02 4.45
C LEU A 34 10.61 1.77 5.52
N LEU A 35 10.13 1.80 6.76
CA LEU A 35 10.81 2.48 7.87
C LEU A 35 12.11 1.79 8.29
N ALA A 36 12.21 0.47 8.08
CA ALA A 36 13.44 -0.28 8.30
C ALA A 36 14.49 -0.09 7.19
N ASP A 37 14.13 0.51 6.05
CA ASP A 37 15.06 0.75 4.94
C ASP A 37 16.02 1.92 5.29
N PRO A 38 17.36 1.72 5.21
CA PRO A 38 18.33 2.80 5.46
C PRO A 38 18.23 4.00 4.52
N GLU A 39 17.64 3.84 3.33
CA GLU A 39 17.36 4.95 2.40
C GLU A 39 16.06 5.72 2.73
N CYS A 40 15.32 5.30 3.77
CA CYS A 40 14.05 5.91 4.14
C CYS A 40 14.23 7.36 4.63
N ARG A 41 13.36 8.24 4.15
CA ARG A 41 13.33 9.69 4.47
C ARG A 41 11.94 10.16 4.90
N ILE A 42 11.11 9.23 5.38
CA ILE A 42 9.71 9.53 5.70
C ILE A 42 9.62 10.01 7.15
N ASP A 43 9.25 11.27 7.32
CA ASP A 43 9.04 11.86 8.65
C ASP A 43 7.63 11.59 9.20
N GLY A 44 6.66 11.29 8.33
CA GLY A 44 5.28 11.01 8.72
C GLY A 44 4.44 10.47 7.57
N PHE A 45 3.29 9.87 7.88
CA PHE A 45 2.43 9.23 6.87
C PHE A 45 1.04 9.87 6.77
N LEU A 46 0.53 9.93 5.55
CA LEU A 46 -0.89 10.06 5.27
C LEU A 46 -1.48 8.67 5.02
N ALA A 47 -2.26 8.15 5.96
CA ALA A 47 -2.87 6.83 5.84
C ALA A 47 -4.12 6.86 4.95
N ALA A 48 -4.21 5.89 4.03
CA ALA A 48 -5.26 5.83 3.02
C ALA A 48 -6.65 5.56 3.61
N GLY A 49 -7.56 6.53 3.49
CA GLY A 49 -8.89 6.47 4.10
C GLY A 49 -9.72 5.24 3.73
N HIS A 50 -9.66 4.75 2.48
CA HIS A 50 -10.41 3.55 2.06
C HIS A 50 -9.98 2.29 2.80
N VAL A 51 -8.67 2.10 3.01
CA VAL A 51 -8.14 0.97 3.79
C VAL A 51 -8.58 1.12 5.25
N CYS A 52 -8.45 2.33 5.81
CA CYS A 52 -8.82 2.63 7.19
C CYS A 52 -10.33 2.51 7.42
N THR A 53 -11.17 2.70 6.41
CA THR A 53 -12.62 2.50 6.51
C THR A 53 -12.94 1.03 6.81
N VAL A 54 -12.13 0.11 6.30
CA VAL A 54 -12.29 -1.33 6.52
C VAL A 54 -11.58 -1.76 7.79
N MET A 55 -10.28 -1.46 7.89
CA MET A 55 -9.40 -2.00 8.94
C MET A 55 -9.35 -1.15 10.20
N GLY A 56 -9.79 0.10 10.12
CA GLY A 56 -9.56 1.09 11.15
C GLY A 56 -8.14 1.64 11.07
N TYR A 57 -7.71 2.26 12.16
CA TYR A 57 -6.34 2.77 12.31
C TYR A 57 -5.66 2.35 13.61
N GLU A 58 -6.28 1.44 14.38
CA GLU A 58 -5.70 0.89 15.62
C GLU A 58 -4.32 0.25 15.40
N GLU A 59 -4.10 -0.43 14.27
CA GLU A 59 -2.81 -1.06 13.96
C GLU A 59 -1.68 -0.05 13.70
N TYR A 60 -2.02 1.21 13.41
CA TYR A 60 -1.04 2.28 13.21
C TYR A 60 -0.55 2.90 14.52
N GLU A 61 -1.33 2.85 15.60
CA GLU A 61 -0.95 3.43 16.90
C GLU A 61 0.35 2.86 17.46
N PRO A 62 0.54 1.52 17.55
CA PRO A 62 1.80 0.97 18.00
C PRO A 62 2.93 1.18 16.97
N LEU A 63 2.62 1.36 15.69
CA LEU A 63 3.62 1.69 14.66
C LEU A 63 4.16 3.11 14.87
N ALA A 64 3.28 4.10 15.02
CA ALA A 64 3.64 5.48 15.33
C ALA A 64 4.48 5.56 16.62
N ALA A 65 4.05 4.87 17.67
CA ALA A 65 4.76 4.87 18.96
C ALA A 65 6.17 4.24 18.88
N ARG A 66 6.34 3.13 18.12
CA ARG A 66 7.65 2.46 17.98
C ARG A 66 8.64 3.28 17.16
N HIS A 67 8.17 3.93 16.10
CA HIS A 67 9.04 4.65 15.16
C HIS A 67 9.14 6.15 15.44
N GLY A 68 8.39 6.66 16.41
CA GLY A 68 8.48 8.06 16.82
C GLY A 68 7.98 9.04 15.74
N LEU A 69 7.06 8.61 14.87
CA LEU A 69 6.56 9.42 13.76
C LEU A 69 5.02 9.52 13.75
N PRO A 70 4.45 10.64 13.29
CA PRO A 70 3.00 10.81 13.20
C PRO A 70 2.40 10.14 11.96
N ILE A 71 1.14 9.73 12.09
CA ILE A 71 0.34 9.14 11.01
C ILE A 71 -1.03 9.80 11.02
N VAL A 72 -1.46 10.39 9.91
CA VAL A 72 -2.78 11.03 9.80
C VAL A 72 -3.63 10.30 8.76
N VAL A 73 -4.80 9.80 9.17
CA VAL A 73 -5.76 9.21 8.24
C VAL A 73 -6.44 10.32 7.44
N THR A 74 -6.39 10.24 6.12
CA THR A 74 -6.96 11.23 5.21
C THR A 74 -7.98 10.63 4.24
N GLY A 75 -8.89 11.49 3.76
CA GLY A 75 -9.70 11.24 2.58
C GLY A 75 -8.97 11.51 1.28
N PHE A 76 -9.72 11.59 0.19
CA PHE A 76 -9.22 11.77 -1.18
C PHE A 76 -9.72 13.04 -1.85
N GLU A 77 -10.63 13.80 -1.20
CA GLU A 77 -11.00 15.12 -1.70
C GLU A 77 -9.85 16.10 -1.45
N PRO A 78 -9.68 17.14 -2.29
CA PRO A 78 -8.61 18.11 -2.11
C PRO A 78 -8.55 18.73 -0.71
N LEU A 79 -9.71 19.03 -0.12
CA LEU A 79 -9.79 19.57 1.25
C LEU A 79 -9.44 18.52 2.32
N ASP A 80 -9.80 17.25 2.11
CA ASP A 80 -9.40 16.19 3.03
C ASP A 80 -7.86 16.07 3.06
N LEU A 81 -7.23 16.10 1.89
CA LEU A 81 -5.76 16.03 1.75
C LEU A 81 -5.07 17.24 2.40
N LEU A 82 -5.55 18.46 2.13
CA LEU A 82 -5.00 19.67 2.75
C LEU A 82 -5.12 19.63 4.28
N GLN A 83 -6.27 19.18 4.80
CA GLN A 83 -6.48 19.03 6.24
C GLN A 83 -5.57 17.97 6.85
N GLY A 84 -5.38 16.84 6.16
CA GLY A 84 -4.47 15.77 6.57
C GLY A 84 -3.01 16.22 6.61
N ILE A 85 -2.56 16.94 5.57
CA ILE A 85 -1.21 17.51 5.51
C ILE A 85 -1.01 18.52 6.65
N LEU A 86 -1.96 19.43 6.87
CA LEU A 86 -1.88 20.42 7.95
C LEU A 86 -1.76 19.77 9.33
N GLN A 87 -2.57 18.75 9.62
CA GLN A 87 -2.48 18.01 10.89
C GLN A 87 -1.15 17.29 11.03
N LEU A 88 -0.67 16.65 9.96
CA LEU A 88 0.59 15.92 9.97
C LEU A 88 1.77 16.86 10.25
N VAL A 89 1.81 18.02 9.58
CA VAL A 89 2.84 19.05 9.82
C VAL A 89 2.77 19.56 11.25
N GLY A 90 1.57 19.85 11.79
CA GLY A 90 1.43 20.27 13.19
C GLY A 90 1.99 19.25 14.18
N LEU A 91 1.70 17.96 13.97
CA LEU A 91 2.28 16.88 14.80
C LEU A 91 3.81 16.82 14.72
N LEU A 92 4.38 17.05 13.53
CA LEU A 92 5.82 17.10 13.33
C LEU A 92 6.45 18.30 14.05
N GLU A 93 5.85 19.49 13.95
CA GLU A 93 6.32 20.70 14.64
C GLU A 93 6.24 20.56 16.17
N GLU A 94 5.25 19.83 16.67
CA GLU A 94 5.09 19.52 18.09
C GLU A 94 6.00 18.38 18.58
N GLY A 95 6.69 17.67 17.68
CA GLY A 95 7.49 16.47 18.02
C GLY A 95 6.64 15.32 18.57
N ARG A 96 5.37 15.21 18.16
CA ARG A 96 4.40 14.24 18.70
C ARG A 96 4.18 13.08 17.73
N ALA A 97 4.60 11.89 18.14
CA ALA A 97 4.26 10.64 17.47
C ALA A 97 2.84 10.18 17.86
N ALA A 98 1.86 10.50 17.02
CA ALA A 98 0.46 10.14 17.24
C ALA A 98 -0.24 9.72 15.95
N VAL A 99 -1.36 9.00 16.11
CA VAL A 99 -2.27 8.70 15.00
C VAL A 99 -3.51 9.58 15.11
N GLU A 100 -3.74 10.42 14.12
CA GLU A 100 -4.93 11.28 14.05
C GLU A 100 -5.82 10.93 12.86
N ASN A 101 -7.10 11.30 12.95
CA ASN A 101 -8.11 10.95 11.94
C ASN A 101 -8.76 12.22 11.37
N ALA A 102 -8.18 12.75 10.30
CA ALA A 102 -8.78 13.84 9.51
C ALA A 102 -10.01 13.38 8.71
N TYR A 103 -10.26 12.07 8.63
CA TYR A 103 -11.34 11.47 7.84
C TYR A 103 -12.49 10.90 8.69
N GLY A 104 -12.74 11.50 9.86
CA GLY A 104 -13.67 11.01 10.88
C GLY A 104 -15.13 10.83 10.45
N ARG A 105 -15.56 11.49 9.37
CA ARG A 105 -16.91 11.28 8.79
C ARG A 105 -17.11 9.90 8.17
N VAL A 106 -16.03 9.18 7.86
CA VAL A 106 -16.07 7.85 7.23
C VAL A 106 -15.32 6.81 8.05
N VAL A 107 -14.14 7.17 8.57
CA VAL A 107 -13.26 6.22 9.26
C VAL A 107 -13.55 6.22 10.75
N ARG A 108 -13.78 5.02 11.29
CA ARG A 108 -13.82 4.74 12.73
C ARG A 108 -12.50 4.13 13.17
N ARG A 109 -12.16 4.28 14.46
CA ARG A 109 -10.93 3.74 15.03
C ARG A 109 -10.81 2.25 14.79
N GLU A 110 -11.86 1.50 15.09
CA GLU A 110 -11.98 0.05 14.90
C GLU A 110 -12.29 -0.37 13.45
N GLY A 111 -12.49 0.58 12.53
CA GLY A 111 -12.88 0.31 11.15
C GLY A 111 -14.28 -0.27 11.03
N ASN A 112 -14.41 -1.31 10.19
CA ASN A 112 -15.66 -2.03 9.99
C ASN A 112 -15.56 -3.43 10.63
N PRO A 113 -16.16 -3.65 11.81
CA PRO A 113 -16.06 -4.92 12.53
C PRO A 113 -16.57 -6.13 11.73
N GLN A 114 -17.63 -5.96 10.93
CA GLN A 114 -18.20 -7.05 10.12
C GLN A 114 -17.26 -7.43 8.98
N ALA A 115 -16.66 -6.44 8.31
CA ALA A 115 -15.69 -6.69 7.24
C ALA A 115 -14.40 -7.32 7.80
N ARG A 116 -13.90 -6.85 8.94
CA ARG A 116 -12.73 -7.44 9.64
C ARG A 116 -13.00 -8.89 10.03
N ALA A 117 -14.16 -9.19 10.60
CA ALA A 117 -14.55 -10.55 10.96
C ALA A 117 -14.63 -11.48 9.74
N LEU A 118 -15.19 -11.00 8.62
CA LEU A 118 -15.21 -11.76 7.37
C LEU A 118 -13.78 -12.02 6.86
N LEU A 119 -12.93 -11.00 6.80
CA LEU A 119 -11.54 -11.16 6.35
C LEU A 119 -10.79 -12.16 7.22
N ALA A 120 -10.93 -12.07 8.54
CA ALA A 120 -10.30 -13.00 9.48
C ALA A 120 -10.81 -14.44 9.33
N LYS A 121 -12.08 -14.62 8.93
CA LYS A 121 -12.68 -15.94 8.66
C LYS A 121 -12.18 -16.56 7.35
N ILE A 122 -11.96 -15.75 6.32
CA ILE A 122 -11.61 -16.25 4.97
C ILE A 122 -10.10 -16.36 4.76
N PHE A 123 -9.35 -15.40 5.30
CA PHE A 123 -7.93 -15.24 5.04
C PHE A 123 -7.07 -15.42 6.30
N GLU A 124 -5.84 -15.85 6.09
CA GLU A 124 -4.74 -15.82 7.06
C GLU A 124 -3.57 -14.99 6.54
N LYS A 125 -2.75 -14.50 7.47
CA LYS A 125 -1.54 -13.75 7.12
C LYS A 125 -0.48 -14.71 6.59
N VAL A 126 0.17 -14.31 5.51
CA VAL A 126 1.31 -15.03 4.91
C VAL A 126 2.43 -14.06 4.59
N ASP A 127 3.64 -14.56 4.41
CA ASP A 127 4.72 -13.78 3.83
C ASP A 127 4.41 -13.52 2.36
N ARG A 128 4.74 -12.32 1.87
CA ARG A 128 4.43 -11.93 0.50
C ARG A 128 5.59 -11.16 -0.10
N GLU A 129 5.88 -11.45 -1.36
CA GLU A 129 6.78 -10.66 -2.16
C GLU A 129 6.13 -9.33 -2.56
N TRP A 130 6.84 -8.25 -2.29
CA TRP A 130 6.49 -6.90 -2.73
C TRP A 130 7.51 -6.45 -3.76
N ARG A 131 6.98 -5.96 -4.89
CA ARG A 131 7.81 -5.51 -5.99
C ARG A 131 8.75 -4.38 -5.54
N GLY A 132 10.05 -4.61 -5.66
CA GLY A 132 11.10 -3.66 -5.25
C GLY A 132 11.38 -3.57 -3.74
N MET A 133 10.70 -4.37 -2.91
CA MET A 133 10.94 -4.47 -1.47
C MET A 133 11.25 -5.91 -1.01
N GLY A 134 11.16 -6.89 -1.91
CA GLY A 134 11.40 -8.30 -1.60
C GLY A 134 10.27 -8.90 -0.76
N THR A 135 10.55 -10.02 -0.09
CA THR A 135 9.56 -10.70 0.74
C THR A 135 9.43 -10.01 2.10
N ILE A 136 8.22 -9.54 2.41
CA ILE A 136 7.88 -8.90 3.69
C ILE A 136 7.08 -9.88 4.55
N PRO A 137 7.56 -10.24 5.76
CA PRO A 137 6.86 -11.17 6.64
C PRO A 137 5.46 -10.73 7.03
N GLY A 138 4.50 -11.65 7.00
CA GLY A 138 3.11 -11.42 7.42
C GLY A 138 2.41 -10.27 6.69
N SER A 139 2.88 -9.89 5.50
CA SER A 139 2.38 -8.75 4.71
C SER A 139 1.33 -9.15 3.67
N GLY A 140 1.09 -10.44 3.47
CA GLY A 140 0.09 -10.97 2.56
C GLY A 140 -1.14 -11.50 3.28
N LEU A 141 -2.20 -11.69 2.52
CA LEU A 141 -3.36 -12.49 2.92
C LEU A 141 -3.58 -13.64 1.94
N ASP A 142 -3.71 -14.86 2.42
CA ASP A 142 -4.06 -16.03 1.62
C ASP A 142 -5.27 -16.78 2.20
N LEU A 143 -5.91 -17.62 1.39
CA LEU A 143 -7.07 -18.40 1.82
C LEU A 143 -6.68 -19.38 2.92
N ARG A 144 -7.45 -19.38 4.01
CA ARG A 144 -7.26 -20.38 5.07
C ARG A 144 -7.53 -21.80 4.55
N PRO A 145 -7.02 -22.85 5.23
CA PRO A 145 -7.19 -24.23 4.79
C PRO A 145 -8.64 -24.67 4.58
N GLU A 146 -9.59 -24.10 5.33
CA GLU A 146 -11.03 -24.38 5.20
C GLU A 146 -11.59 -23.93 3.85
N TRP A 147 -10.96 -22.94 3.20
CA TRP A 147 -11.37 -22.36 1.92
C TRP A 147 -10.49 -22.81 0.75
N ARG A 148 -9.60 -23.79 0.96
CA ARG A 148 -8.67 -24.32 -0.06
C ARG A 148 -9.35 -24.78 -1.36
N ALA A 149 -10.63 -25.16 -1.28
CA ALA A 149 -11.44 -25.54 -2.43
C ALA A 149 -11.72 -24.36 -3.38
N PHE A 150 -11.29 -23.14 -3.06
CA PHE A 150 -11.36 -21.96 -3.93
C PHE A 150 -9.99 -21.44 -4.33
N ASP A 151 -8.90 -22.00 -3.83
CA ASP A 151 -7.55 -21.54 -4.13
C ASP A 151 -7.14 -21.94 -5.56
N ALA A 152 -6.98 -20.95 -6.43
CA ALA A 152 -6.58 -21.15 -7.81
C ALA A 152 -5.16 -21.71 -7.94
N SER A 153 -4.23 -21.29 -7.08
CA SER A 153 -2.83 -21.72 -7.14
C SER A 153 -2.71 -23.24 -6.96
N ARG A 154 -3.51 -23.78 -6.01
CA ARG A 154 -3.57 -25.21 -5.73
C ARG A 154 -4.39 -25.99 -6.76
N LYS A 155 -5.56 -25.47 -7.15
CA LYS A 155 -6.44 -26.13 -8.12
C LYS A 155 -5.78 -26.37 -9.46
N PHE A 156 -5.01 -25.38 -9.91
CA PHE A 156 -4.43 -25.38 -11.25
C PHE A 156 -2.93 -25.67 -11.24
N LEU A 157 -2.36 -26.03 -10.08
CA LEU A 157 -0.94 -26.33 -9.89
C LEU A 157 -0.06 -25.24 -10.54
N LEU A 158 -0.39 -23.98 -10.24
CA LEU A 158 0.32 -22.84 -10.82
C LEU A 158 1.76 -22.84 -10.28
N ASP A 159 2.73 -22.87 -11.18
CA ASP A 159 4.13 -22.67 -10.84
C ASP A 159 4.41 -21.16 -10.78
N SER A 160 4.80 -20.68 -9.61
CA SER A 160 5.29 -19.32 -9.43
C SER A 160 6.75 -19.29 -9.87
N GLY A 161 6.99 -19.27 -11.19
CA GLY A 161 8.33 -19.06 -11.72
C GLY A 161 8.97 -17.79 -11.18
N GLU A 162 10.30 -17.72 -11.16
CA GLU A 162 11.01 -16.53 -10.74
C GLU A 162 10.63 -15.33 -11.60
N SER A 163 10.04 -14.28 -11.00
CA SER A 163 9.78 -13.05 -11.71
C SER A 163 11.11 -12.29 -11.87
N ARG A 164 11.67 -12.33 -13.08
CA ARG A 164 12.77 -11.46 -13.45
C ARG A 164 12.21 -10.11 -13.84
N GLU A 165 12.53 -9.06 -13.06
CA GLU A 165 12.40 -7.70 -13.56
C GLU A 165 13.48 -7.49 -14.62
N GLU A 166 13.11 -7.66 -15.89
CA GLU A 166 13.95 -7.27 -17.02
C GLU A 166 13.82 -5.77 -17.32
N SER A 167 14.94 -5.18 -17.76
CA SER A 167 15.13 -3.79 -18.18
C SER A 167 15.21 -2.76 -17.04
N GLY A 168 15.93 -1.67 -17.25
CA GLY A 168 16.33 -0.64 -16.26
C GLY A 168 15.21 0.16 -15.57
N CYS A 169 14.03 -0.43 -15.39
CA CYS A 169 12.89 0.11 -14.67
C CYS A 169 13.23 0.35 -13.21
N GLN A 170 12.92 1.55 -12.71
CA GLN A 170 13.18 1.97 -11.33
C GLN A 170 11.93 1.89 -10.44
N ALA A 171 10.98 1.01 -10.77
CA ALA A 171 9.70 0.92 -10.08
C ALA A 171 9.86 0.71 -8.57
N GLY A 172 10.79 -0.15 -8.14
CA GLY A 172 11.05 -0.36 -6.71
C GLY A 172 11.47 0.92 -5.98
N ARG A 173 12.42 1.67 -6.54
CA ARG A 173 12.87 2.94 -5.93
C ARG A 173 11.76 4.00 -5.91
N ILE A 174 10.88 4.00 -6.91
CA ILE A 174 9.71 4.89 -6.95
C ILE A 174 8.68 4.50 -5.88
N LEU A 175 8.39 3.20 -5.73
CA LEU A 175 7.47 2.69 -4.71
C LEU A 175 7.97 2.94 -3.29
N LYS A 176 9.29 2.94 -3.08
CA LYS A 176 9.93 3.34 -1.81
C LYS A 176 9.97 4.86 -1.58
N GLY A 177 9.55 5.68 -2.55
CA GLY A 177 9.63 7.14 -2.48
C GLY A 177 11.06 7.70 -2.62
N VAL A 178 12.05 6.87 -2.98
CA VAL A 178 13.45 7.29 -3.17
C VAL A 178 13.62 8.08 -4.47
N LEU A 179 12.85 7.75 -5.50
CA LEU A 179 12.82 8.46 -6.78
C LEU A 179 11.39 8.91 -7.13
N LYS A 180 11.26 10.09 -7.73
CA LYS A 180 10.06 10.52 -8.43
C LYS A 180 10.04 9.90 -9.83
N PRO A 181 8.87 9.62 -10.44
CA PRO A 181 8.79 9.02 -11.76
C PRO A 181 9.63 9.73 -12.86
N PRO A 182 9.70 11.07 -12.95
CA PRO A 182 10.54 11.74 -13.94
C PRO A 182 12.06 11.51 -13.79
N GLN A 183 12.51 11.05 -12.62
CA GLN A 183 13.91 10.70 -12.37
C GLN A 183 14.25 9.30 -12.92
N CYS A 184 13.27 8.52 -13.36
CA CYS A 184 13.50 7.23 -14.03
C CYS A 184 13.88 7.47 -15.50
N PRO A 185 14.97 6.86 -16.01
CA PRO A 185 15.44 7.09 -17.38
C PRO A 185 14.44 6.65 -18.46
N LEU A 186 13.56 5.70 -18.14
CA LEU A 186 12.55 5.17 -19.05
C LEU A 186 11.26 6.00 -19.09
N PHE A 187 11.01 6.82 -18.06
CA PHE A 187 9.73 7.51 -17.87
C PHE A 187 9.43 8.47 -19.02
N GLY A 188 8.23 8.35 -19.59
CA GLY A 188 7.76 9.21 -20.69
C GLY A 188 8.46 8.97 -22.03
N LYS A 189 9.40 8.02 -22.09
CA LYS A 189 10.13 7.63 -23.29
C LYS A 189 9.73 6.21 -23.69
N GLU A 190 10.50 5.22 -23.26
CA GLU A 190 10.25 3.79 -23.49
C GLU A 190 9.15 3.26 -22.57
N CYS A 191 8.87 3.95 -21.46
CA CYS A 191 7.81 3.64 -20.51
C CYS A 191 6.72 4.71 -20.58
N THR A 192 5.57 4.34 -21.14
CA THR A 192 4.35 5.17 -21.24
C THR A 192 3.13 4.32 -20.87
N PRO A 193 1.93 4.90 -20.66
CA PRO A 193 0.73 4.11 -20.41
C PRO A 193 0.38 3.12 -21.53
N SER A 194 0.72 3.45 -22.79
CA SER A 194 0.52 2.55 -23.93
C SER A 194 1.59 1.46 -24.03
N THR A 195 2.79 1.72 -23.50
CA THR A 195 3.93 0.82 -23.54
C THR A 195 4.59 0.77 -22.15
N PRO A 196 3.93 0.15 -21.14
CA PRO A 196 4.41 0.21 -19.77
C PRO A 196 5.57 -0.77 -19.53
N GLN A 197 6.66 -0.27 -18.94
CA GLN A 197 7.82 -1.09 -18.55
C GLN A 197 7.76 -1.57 -17.09
N GLY A 198 6.76 -1.12 -16.31
CA GLY A 198 6.64 -1.50 -14.89
C GLY A 198 5.24 -1.27 -14.35
N ALA A 199 4.88 -2.01 -13.29
CA ALA A 199 3.53 -1.97 -12.68
C ALA A 199 3.03 -0.55 -12.34
N PRO A 200 3.86 0.37 -11.82
CA PRO A 200 3.40 1.73 -11.54
C PRO A 200 2.97 2.55 -12.76
N MET A 201 3.28 2.10 -13.99
CA MET A 201 2.79 2.70 -15.25
C MET A 201 1.55 1.97 -15.80
N VAL A 202 1.32 0.72 -15.39
CA VAL A 202 0.17 -0.09 -15.84
C VAL A 202 -1.12 0.32 -15.11
N SER A 203 -1.03 0.52 -13.80
CA SER A 203 -2.20 0.86 -12.97
C SER A 203 -2.59 2.33 -13.12
N SER A 204 -3.88 2.63 -13.22
CA SER A 204 -4.42 3.99 -13.13
C SER A 204 -4.15 4.65 -11.77
N GLU A 205 -3.94 3.83 -10.73
CA GLU A 205 -3.55 4.28 -9.38
C GLU A 205 -2.02 4.32 -9.20
N GLY A 206 -1.26 3.91 -10.23
CA GLY A 206 0.20 3.84 -10.16
C GLY A 206 0.83 5.23 -10.21
N ALA A 207 1.85 5.44 -9.37
CA ALA A 207 2.55 6.73 -9.29
C ALA A 207 3.11 7.19 -10.64
N CYS A 208 3.67 6.30 -11.46
CA CYS A 208 4.18 6.68 -12.78
C CYS A 208 3.06 7.08 -13.73
N ALA A 209 1.95 6.34 -13.79
CA ALA A 209 0.82 6.70 -14.64
C ALA A 209 0.23 8.06 -14.22
N ALA A 210 0.06 8.30 -12.91
CA ALA A 210 -0.42 9.57 -12.38
C ALA A 210 0.50 10.74 -12.77
N TYR A 211 1.82 10.59 -12.59
CA TYR A 211 2.77 11.60 -13.06
C TYR A 211 2.67 11.79 -14.57
N PHE A 212 2.60 10.73 -15.37
CA PHE A 212 2.52 10.87 -16.84
C PHE A 212 1.29 11.68 -17.29
N HIS A 213 0.15 11.51 -16.62
CA HIS A 213 -1.09 12.20 -16.99
C HIS A 213 -1.19 13.64 -16.48
N PHE A 214 -0.62 13.94 -15.31
CA PHE A 214 -0.87 15.20 -14.61
C PHE A 214 0.38 16.05 -14.38
N TRP A 215 1.58 15.54 -14.65
CA TRP A 215 2.82 16.28 -14.49
C TRP A 215 3.07 17.18 -15.70
N ALA A 216 2.91 18.49 -15.50
CA ALA A 216 3.15 19.51 -16.53
C ALA A 216 4.60 20.02 -16.57
N GLY A 217 5.59 19.23 -16.14
CA GLY A 217 7.02 19.58 -16.22
C GLY A 217 7.49 20.71 -15.30
N ALA A 218 6.66 21.22 -14.39
CA ALA A 218 6.99 22.35 -13.52
C ALA A 218 7.10 21.90 -12.07
N VAL A 219 8.28 21.43 -11.66
CA VAL A 219 9.05 21.83 -10.45
C VAL A 219 10.42 21.15 -10.59
N ASP A 220 11.49 21.92 -10.71
CA ASP A 220 12.86 21.45 -10.46
C ASP A 220 12.98 21.13 -8.96
N ASP A 221 12.56 19.93 -8.55
CA ASP A 221 12.88 19.43 -7.22
C ASP A 221 14.29 18.82 -7.28
N ALA A 222 15.30 19.68 -7.10
CA ALA A 222 16.59 19.23 -6.65
C ALA A 222 16.38 18.34 -5.39
N PRO A 223 17.09 17.21 -5.26
CA PRO A 223 16.95 16.37 -4.08
C PRO A 223 17.21 17.21 -2.83
N ALA A 224 16.23 17.29 -1.93
CA ALA A 224 16.41 17.96 -0.65
C ALA A 224 17.65 17.38 0.03
N GLU A 225 18.58 18.25 0.43
CA GLU A 225 19.74 17.86 1.23
C GLU A 225 19.27 17.08 2.47
N PRO A 226 20.01 16.07 2.93
CA PRO A 226 19.67 15.36 4.14
C PRO A 226 19.66 16.37 5.30
N THR A 227 18.47 16.61 5.85
CA THR A 227 18.31 17.31 7.13
C THR A 227 19.09 16.52 8.17
N ALA A 228 20.07 17.19 8.78
CA ALA A 228 20.88 16.60 9.84
C ALA A 228 19.95 16.05 10.93
N ALA A 229 20.18 14.80 11.33
CA ALA A 229 19.45 14.16 12.42
C ALA A 229 19.37 15.12 13.62
N HIS A 230 18.15 15.43 14.06
CA HIS A 230 17.95 16.15 15.30
C HIS A 230 18.47 15.29 16.46
N PRO A 231 19.22 15.89 17.42
CA PRO A 231 19.82 15.18 18.55
C PRO A 231 18.78 14.61 19.53
#